data_AF-A0A6C2U148-F1
#
_entry.id   AF-A0A6C2U148-F1
#
_cell.length_a   1.000
_cell.length_b   1.000
_cell.length_c   1.000
_cell.angle_alpha   90.00
_cell.angle_beta   90.00
_cell.angle_gamma   90.00
#
_symmetry.space_group_name_H-M   'P 1'
#
loop_
_entity.id
_entity.type
_entity.pdbx_description
1 polymer ?
#
loop_
_entity_poly.entity_id
_entity_poly.type
_entity_poly.pdbx_seq_one_letter_code
_entity_poly.pdbx_strand_id
1 'polypeptide(L)' 'MKIWLAAISHKHGSTVYAAVSRERLIHELHGYVKSWWSRELPEEVFPDGMPEEEAVDRYFGKVGHEYLEFIDETELAGSD' A
#
# COMPACT_ATOMS: atom_id res chain seq x y z
N MET A 1 -9.02 5.98 -20.04
CA MET A 1 -8.01 5.16 -19.34
C MET A 1 -8.08 5.57 -17.89
N LYS A 2 -8.24 4.61 -16.96
CA LYS A 2 -8.32 4.89 -15.52
C LYS A 2 -6.96 4.56 -14.90
N ILE A 3 -6.39 5.45 -14.10
CA ILE A 3 -5.16 5.21 -13.35
C ILE A 3 -5.55 4.98 -11.90
N TRP A 4 -5.00 3.93 -11.31
CA TRP A 4 -5.19 3.64 -9.89
C TRP A 4 -4.00 4.17 -9.13
N LEU A 5 -4.27 4.95 -8.09
CA LEU A 5 -3.25 5.62 -7.30
C LEU A 5 -3.38 5.20 -5.83
N ALA A 6 -2.23 5.07 -5.17
CA ALA A 6 -2.16 4.97 -3.72
C ALA A 6 -0.93 5.70 -3.18
N ALA A 7 -1.03 6.20 -1.96
CA ALA A 7 0.10 6.77 -1.23
C ALA A 7 0.33 5.99 0.06
N ILE A 8 1.59 5.67 0.33
CA ILE A 8 2.05 5.18 1.63
C ILE A 8 2.73 6.35 2.33
N SER A 9 2.16 6.81 3.43
CA SER A 9 2.77 7.81 4.30
C SER A 9 3.53 7.13 5.43
N HIS A 10 4.79 7.50 5.63
CA HIS A 10 5.69 6.96 6.64
C HIS A 10 6.53 8.08 7.27
N LYS A 11 7.31 7.77 8.32
CA LYS A 11 8.04 8.77 9.13
C LYS A 11 8.91 9.76 8.32
N HIS A 12 9.39 9.36 7.13
CA HIS A 12 10.31 10.14 6.31
C HIS A 12 9.68 10.79 5.08
N GLY A 13 8.35 10.76 4.92
CA GLY A 13 7.64 11.31 3.77
C GLY A 13 6.56 10.37 3.25
N SER A 14 6.19 10.51 1.98
CA SER A 14 5.20 9.65 1.34
C SER A 14 5.74 9.07 0.03
N THR A 15 5.39 7.82 -0.25
CA THR A 15 5.70 7.13 -1.51
C THR A 15 4.41 6.91 -2.26
N VAL A 16 4.35 7.34 -3.53
CA VAL A 16 3.16 7.22 -4.39
C VAL A 16 3.33 6.06 -5.37
N TYR A 17 2.28 5.26 -5.51
CA TYR A 17 2.17 4.14 -6.43
C TYR A 17 1.07 4.43 -7.45
N ALA A 18 1.32 4.04 -8.70
CA ALA A 18 0.40 4.23 -9.81
C ALA A 18 0.36 2.98 -10.69
N ALA A 19 -0.83 2.53 -11.08
CA ALA A 19 -0.98 1.40 -11.99
C ALA A 19 -2.21 1.54 -12.91
N VAL A 20 -2.17 0.81 -14.03
CA VAL A 20 -3.27 0.79 -15.03
C VAL A 20 -4.46 -0.07 -14.60
N SER A 21 -4.34 -0.84 -13.51
CA SER A 21 -5.43 -1.60 -12.92
C SER A 21 -5.27 -1.71 -11.41
N ARG A 22 -6.37 -1.94 -10.70
CA ARG A 22 -6.37 -2.16 -9.25
C ARG A 22 -5.50 -3.35 -8.86
N GLU A 23 -5.62 -4.46 -9.58
CA GLU A 23 -4.81 -5.67 -9.34
C GLU A 23 -3.32 -5.37 -9.44
N ARG A 24 -2.89 -4.60 -10.44
CA ARG A 24 -1.48 -4.19 -10.56
C ARG A 24 -1.07 -3.24 -9.44
N LEU A 25 -1.93 -2.32 -9.02
CA LEU A 25 -1.63 -1.45 -7.87
C LEU A 25 -1.42 -2.27 -6.59
N ILE A 26 -2.31 -3.21 -6.31
CA ILE A 26 -2.21 -4.10 -5.15
C ILE A 26 -0.93 -4.94 -5.21
N HIS A 27 -0.55 -5.45 -6.39
CA HIS A 27 0.69 -6.19 -6.56
C HIS A 27 1.95 -5.37 -6.19
N GLU A 28 2.00 -4.10 -6.62
CA GLU A 28 3.11 -3.20 -6.26
C GLU A 28 3.13 -2.91 -4.74
N LEU A 29 1.96 -2.63 -4.15
CA LEU A 29 1.84 -2.43 -2.69
C LEU A 29 2.23 -3.69 -1.91
N HIS A 30 1.88 -4.87 -2.40
CA HIS A 30 2.28 -6.14 -1.82
C HIS A 30 3.81 -6.34 -1.88
N GLY A 31 4.47 -5.90 -2.95
CA GLY A 31 5.93 -5.88 -3.06
C GLY A 31 6.59 -5.02 -1.97
N TYR A 32 6.02 -3.84 -1.69
CA TYR A 32 6.45 -3.01 -0.56
C TYR A 32 6.29 -3.75 0.77
N VAL A 33 5.08 -4.25 1.04
CA VAL A 33 4.74 -4.96 2.28
C VAL A 33 5.68 -6.14 2.52
N LYS A 34 5.95 -6.95 1.50
CA LYS A 34 6.88 -8.09 1.61
C LYS A 34 8.31 -7.67 1.96
N SER A 35 8.75 -6.50 1.48
CA SER A 35 10.09 -5.97 1.73
C SER A 35 10.26 -5.43 3.16
N TRP A 36 9.17 -4.99 3.80
CA TRP A 36 9.19 -4.38 5.13
C TRP A 36 8.62 -5.27 6.23
N TRP A 37 7.90 -6.33 5.90
CA TRP A 37 7.21 -7.20 6.87
C TRP A 37 8.11 -7.64 8.02
N SER A 38 9.26 -8.24 7.75
CA SER A 38 10.14 -8.75 8.81
C SER A 38 10.83 -7.66 9.63
N ARG A 39 10.83 -6.42 9.13
CA ARG A 39 11.38 -5.25 9.83
C ARG A 39 10.35 -4.65 10.77
N GLU A 40 9.13 -4.48 10.30
CA GLU A 40 8.05 -3.84 11.06
C GLU A 40 7.27 -4.80 11.97
N LEU A 41 7.19 -6.08 11.57
CA LEU A 41 6.50 -7.16 12.28
C LEU A 41 7.47 -8.33 12.56
N PRO A 42 8.53 -8.14 13.35
CA PRO A 42 9.59 -9.14 13.54
C PRO A 42 9.12 -10.42 14.22
N GLU A 43 8.00 -10.38 14.95
CA GLU A 43 7.40 -11.54 15.61
C GLU A 43 6.45 -12.33 14.68
N GLU A 44 6.20 -11.84 13.46
CA GLU A 44 5.28 -12.48 12.51
C GLU A 44 5.98 -12.98 11.26
N VAL A 45 5.70 -14.24 10.91
CA VAL A 45 6.11 -14.82 9.63
C VAL A 45 5.19 -14.31 8.54
N PHE A 46 5.78 -13.87 7.42
CA PHE A 46 5.00 -13.48 6.25
C PHE A 46 4.14 -14.68 5.79
N PRO A 47 2.82 -14.54 5.67
CA PRO A 47 1.95 -15.66 5.37
C PRO A 47 2.03 -16.05 3.89
N ASP A 48 2.84 -17.05 3.57
CA ASP A 48 2.95 -17.60 2.22
C ASP A 48 1.59 -18.12 1.73
N GLY A 49 1.15 -17.66 0.55
CA GLY A 49 -0.11 -18.05 -0.07
C GLY A 49 -1.34 -17.23 0.35
N MET A 50 -1.18 -16.24 1.25
CA MET A 50 -2.22 -15.25 1.51
C MET A 50 -2.49 -14.40 0.25
N PRO A 51 -3.76 -14.06 -0.07
CA PRO A 51 -4.08 -13.10 -1.11
C PRO A 51 -3.34 -11.77 -0.90
N GLU A 52 -2.81 -11.19 -1.97
CA GLU A 52 -1.97 -9.98 -1.89
C GLU A 52 -2.69 -8.82 -1.19
N GLU A 53 -3.98 -8.62 -1.51
CA GLU A 53 -4.82 -7.60 -0.90
C GLU A 53 -4.97 -7.80 0.62
N GLU A 54 -5.18 -9.03 1.06
CA GLU A 54 -5.30 -9.36 2.49
C GLU A 54 -3.97 -9.14 3.22
N ALA A 55 -2.84 -9.46 2.57
CA ALA A 55 -1.51 -9.19 3.13
C ALA A 55 -1.25 -7.69 3.30
N VAL A 56 -1.67 -6.87 2.32
CA VAL A 56 -1.58 -5.40 2.38
C VAL A 56 -2.45 -4.86 3.52
N ASP A 57 -3.72 -5.24 3.57
CA ASP A 57 -4.65 -4.81 4.62
C ASP A 57 -4.14 -5.20 6.02
N ARG A 58 -3.65 -6.43 6.18
CA ARG A 58 -3.12 -6.92 7.45
C ARG A 58 -1.89 -6.14 7.90
N TYR A 59 -0.98 -5.82 6.98
CA TYR A 59 0.22 -5.06 7.30
C TYR A 59 -0.13 -3.67 7.83
N PHE A 60 -0.94 -2.89 7.09
CA PHE A 60 -1.33 -1.54 7.50
C PHE A 60 -2.29 -1.53 8.70
N GLY A 61 -3.00 -2.64 8.96
CA GLY A 61 -3.77 -2.82 10.19
C GLY A 61 -2.90 -3.02 11.44
N LYS A 62 -1.61 -3.34 11.30
CA LYS A 62 -0.68 -3.61 12.41
C LYS A 62 0.41 -2.56 12.56
N VAL A 63 0.92 -2.03 11.45
CA VAL A 63 1.98 -1.02 11.45
C VAL A 63 1.37 0.35 11.73
N GLY A 64 1.39 0.77 13.00
CA GLY A 64 0.69 1.96 13.47
C GLY A 64 1.28 3.32 13.07
N HIS A 65 2.39 3.35 12.32
CA HIS A 65 3.05 4.59 11.90
C HIS A 65 3.20 4.73 10.39
N GLU A 66 2.63 3.77 9.64
CA GLU A 66 2.50 3.85 8.19
C GLU A 66 1.01 3.87 7.84
N TYR A 67 0.65 4.67 6.83
CA TYR A 67 -0.74 4.84 6.41
C TYR A 67 -0.86 4.65 4.91
N LEU A 68 -1.77 3.77 4.49
CA LEU A 68 -2.12 3.56 3.10
C LEU A 68 -3.40 4.31 2.76
N GLU A 69 -3.33 5.12 1.71
CA GLU A 69 -4.47 5.85 1.15
C GLU A 69 -4.62 5.53 -0.33
N PHE A 70 -5.82 5.14 -0.75
CA PHE A 70 -6.16 5.04 -2.18
C PHE A 70 -6.68 6.39 -2.64
N ILE A 71 -6.03 6.98 -3.65
CA ILE A 71 -6.38 8.31 -4.15
C ILE A 71 -7.44 8.14 -5.24
N ASP A 72 -8.62 8.72 -5.03
CA ASP A 72 -9.63 8.83 -6.08
C ASP A 72 -9.30 10.01 -7.00
N GLU A 73 -9.44 9.83 -8.31
CA GLU A 73 -9.09 10.83 -9.34
C GLU A 73 -9.90 12.14 -9.18
N THR A 74 -10.98 12.12 -8.40
CA THR A 74 -11.84 13.27 -8.08
C THR A 74 -11.20 14.28 -7.13
N GLU A 75 -10.23 13.89 -6.30
CA GLU A 75 -9.59 14.81 -5.33
C GLU A 75 -8.40 15.57 -5.92
N LEU A 76 -7.76 15.06 -6.98
CA LEU A 76 -6.63 15.71 -7.64
C LEU A 76 -7.04 16.89 -8.55
N ALA A 77 -8.33 17.00 -8.87
CA ALA A 77 -8.88 18.06 -9.71
C ALA A 77 -9.39 19.29 -8.93
N GLY A 78 -9.25 19.29 -7.59
CA GLY A 78 -9.79 20.32 -6.71
C GLY A 78 -8.71 21.07 -5.92
N SER A 79 -7.97 21.95 -6.58
CA SER A 79 -7.28 23.07 -5.95
C SER A 79 -7.18 24.19 -6.98
N ASP A 80 -8.31 24.88 -7.17
CA ASP A 80 -8.41 26.19 -7.82
C ASP A 80 -7.80 27.27 -6.92
#